data_AF-A0A078L295-F1
#
_entry.id   AF-A0A078L295-F1
#
_cell.length_a   1.000
_cell.length_b   1.000
_cell.length_c   1.000
_cell.angle_alpha   90.00
_cell.angle_beta   90.00
_cell.angle_gamma   90.00
#
_symmetry.space_group_name_H-M   'P 1'
#
loop_
_entity.id
_entity.type
_entity.pdbx_description
1 polymer ?
#
loop_
_entity_poly.entity_id
_entity_poly.type
_entity_poly.pdbx_seq_one_letter_code
_entity_poly.pdbx_strand_id
1 'polypeptide(L)'
;MNSWFKQLLCSSLLFSTVSYAAQSFTGLIGVNYQPNHYPTNHAFNSHDVFFVGNNQNGPYTNVYAELAQLKAAGFNTVRSYQTTDYSWIALINDAHALGMNVVYEAAIPQTGNAANINAATALLTSVINSVGAATFNSTVTLVLAGHENYCGTCGPNGSSNIAYLTQAVSALQGVVPGIPVSSALVSGNLVTPPPTMDITTLVNRYSPSAPLAFDPYPFQWGVPVANSVETVSPSSAINSIGWDYYQVMKQPFYTPPRTILMAESGWASAGTTNPGYVCGNNCQPSVANEASYLSALYNFVRNPANNSGLLVFEAYDEPAKGNSSDQEDYYGVFDQNCNLKGPNNTSLLPNRAYNPAATLGCQGFSSGALLTIVGFAHPYTLIISQRNPVTGADATITANSNGMPGPLADAKWPQYLVLPGAKITIRGNQSCTSTVAINGAQRISFTGSCNCPNDNLNNCYF
;
A
#
# COMPACT_ATOMS: atom_id res chain seq x y z
N MET A 1 -67.27 -11.37 25.52
CA MET A 1 -66.60 -10.91 24.29
C MET A 1 -65.22 -10.40 24.69
N ASN A 2 -64.16 -11.03 24.16
CA ASN A 2 -62.77 -10.58 23.92
C ASN A 2 -62.05 -9.73 25.02
N SER A 3 -60.79 -9.96 25.43
CA SER A 3 -59.72 -10.82 24.93
C SER A 3 -58.57 -10.91 25.95
N TRP A 4 -58.03 -12.12 26.10
CA TRP A 4 -56.61 -12.49 25.93
C TRP A 4 -55.53 -12.15 26.97
N PHE A 5 -54.78 -13.22 27.24
CA PHE A 5 -53.61 -13.43 28.09
C PHE A 5 -52.42 -12.52 27.73
N LYS A 6 -51.74 -12.00 28.75
CA LYS A 6 -50.37 -11.48 28.66
C LYS A 6 -49.39 -12.65 28.60
N GLN A 7 -48.81 -12.92 27.43
CA GLN A 7 -47.56 -13.68 27.31
C GLN A 7 -46.39 -12.69 27.41
N LEU A 8 -45.57 -12.83 28.47
CA LEU A 8 -44.21 -12.28 28.50
C LEU A 8 -43.35 -13.15 27.56
N LEU A 9 -42.92 -12.57 26.44
CA LEU A 9 -41.83 -13.10 25.63
C LEU A 9 -40.53 -12.49 26.15
N CYS A 10 -39.71 -13.33 26.78
CA CYS A 10 -38.28 -13.07 26.97
C CYS A 10 -37.62 -12.96 25.60
N SER A 11 -37.31 -11.74 25.17
CA SER A 11 -36.38 -11.51 24.06
C SER A 11 -34.97 -11.84 24.53
N SER A 12 -34.54 -13.08 24.31
CA SER A 12 -33.13 -13.46 24.34
C SER A 12 -32.41 -12.70 23.22
N LEU A 13 -31.58 -11.72 23.58
CA LEU A 13 -30.57 -11.13 22.72
C LEU A 13 -29.59 -12.24 22.33
N LEU A 14 -29.86 -12.91 21.21
CA LEU A 14 -28.90 -13.77 20.55
C LEU A 14 -27.81 -12.84 20.00
N PHE A 15 -26.68 -12.75 20.70
CA PHE A 15 -25.45 -12.26 20.10
C PHE A 15 -25.08 -13.24 18.98
N SER A 16 -25.33 -12.84 17.74
CA SER A 16 -24.79 -13.52 16.56
C SER A 16 -23.26 -13.42 16.63
N THR A 17 -22.60 -14.43 17.20
CA THR A 17 -21.16 -14.59 17.02
C THR A 17 -20.95 -14.91 15.55
N VAL A 18 -20.56 -13.90 14.77
CA VAL A 18 -20.08 -14.12 13.40
C VAL A 18 -18.79 -14.93 13.54
N SER A 19 -18.88 -16.24 13.32
CA SER A 19 -17.69 -17.08 13.18
C SER A 19 -17.03 -16.70 11.85
N TYR A 20 -16.08 -15.78 11.90
CA TYR A 20 -15.16 -15.56 10.80
C TYR A 20 -14.38 -16.86 10.59
N ALA A 21 -14.43 -17.42 9.38
CA ALA A 21 -13.54 -18.50 9.00
C ALA A 21 -12.10 -18.00 9.22
N ALA A 22 -11.25 -18.80 9.86
CA ALA A 22 -9.86 -18.41 10.09
C ALA A 22 -9.19 -18.09 8.74
N GLN A 23 -8.79 -16.82 8.56
CA GLN A 23 -8.12 -16.40 7.34
C GLN A 23 -6.77 -17.15 7.25
N SER A 24 -6.59 -17.91 6.18
CA SER A 24 -5.34 -18.60 5.89
C SER A 24 -4.45 -17.70 5.05
N PHE A 25 -3.23 -17.45 5.52
CA PHE A 25 -2.20 -16.73 4.76
C PHE A 25 -1.41 -17.67 3.84
N THR A 26 -1.66 -18.97 3.92
CA THR A 26 -0.99 -19.98 3.09
C THR A 26 -1.43 -19.90 1.64
N GLY A 27 -0.46 -19.85 0.72
CA GLY A 27 -0.67 -19.65 -0.71
C GLY A 27 -1.00 -18.20 -1.08
N LEU A 28 -1.02 -17.26 -0.13
CA LEU A 28 -1.27 -15.85 -0.41
C LEU A 28 -0.13 -15.29 -1.26
N ILE A 29 -0.48 -14.70 -2.40
CA ILE A 29 0.44 -13.91 -3.23
C ILE A 29 -0.17 -12.51 -3.36
N GLY A 30 0.41 -11.57 -2.63
CA GLY A 30 0.11 -10.14 -2.70
C GLY A 30 1.35 -9.34 -3.07
N VAL A 31 1.27 -8.03 -2.88
CA VAL A 31 2.33 -7.09 -3.29
C VAL A 31 2.39 -5.89 -2.34
N ASN A 32 3.60 -5.39 -2.09
CA ASN A 32 3.84 -4.12 -1.41
C ASN A 32 3.56 -2.99 -2.38
N TYR A 33 2.75 -2.04 -1.93
CA TYR A 33 2.14 -1.04 -2.79
C TYR A 33 2.11 0.33 -2.12
N GLN A 34 2.67 1.31 -2.83
CA GLN A 34 2.64 2.72 -2.49
C GLN A 34 2.18 3.52 -3.73
N PRO A 35 1.17 4.39 -3.62
CA PRO A 35 0.71 5.24 -4.73
C PRO A 35 1.66 6.40 -5.07
N ASN A 36 2.68 6.64 -4.23
CA ASN A 36 3.71 7.69 -4.37
C ASN A 36 5.01 7.16 -4.99
N HIS A 37 4.90 6.40 -6.07
CA HIS A 37 6.03 5.76 -6.74
C HIS A 37 6.71 6.64 -7.80
N TYR A 38 6.55 7.96 -7.75
CA TYR A 38 7.10 8.88 -8.76
C TYR A 38 8.51 9.40 -8.36
N PRO A 39 9.23 10.15 -9.23
CA PRO A 39 10.54 10.74 -8.87
C PRO A 39 10.46 11.78 -7.75
N THR A 40 11.53 11.97 -6.96
CA THR A 40 11.58 12.82 -5.74
C THR A 40 10.94 14.21 -5.85
N ASN A 41 11.00 14.86 -7.03
CA ASN A 41 10.47 16.21 -7.24
C ASN A 41 9.11 16.24 -7.97
N HIS A 42 8.51 15.08 -8.20
CA HIS A 42 7.23 14.97 -8.85
C HIS A 42 6.15 15.45 -7.87
N ALA A 43 5.25 16.33 -8.34
CA ALA A 43 4.24 16.94 -7.46
C ALA A 43 3.39 15.88 -6.74
N PHE A 44 3.23 14.71 -7.36
CA PHE A 44 2.39 13.65 -6.83
C PHE A 44 2.99 12.91 -5.63
N ASN A 45 4.31 12.94 -5.41
CA ASN A 45 4.86 12.26 -4.23
C ASN A 45 4.47 12.91 -2.90
N SER A 46 3.91 14.12 -2.93
CA SER A 46 3.35 14.79 -1.76
C SER A 46 1.84 14.52 -1.57
N HIS A 47 1.27 13.64 -2.39
CA HIS A 47 -0.16 13.39 -2.46
C HIS A 47 -0.46 11.92 -2.76
N ASP A 48 -0.95 11.20 -1.76
CA ASP A 48 -1.13 9.76 -1.88
C ASP A 48 -2.29 9.34 -2.80
N VAL A 49 -3.20 10.26 -3.16
CA VAL A 49 -4.39 9.96 -3.98
C VAL A 49 -4.80 11.13 -4.88
N PHE A 50 -5.05 10.84 -6.16
CA PHE A 50 -5.53 11.78 -7.17
C PHE A 50 -6.82 11.32 -7.80
N PHE A 51 -7.76 12.23 -8.07
CA PHE A 51 -9.10 11.87 -8.53
C PHE A 51 -9.41 12.41 -9.93
N VAL A 52 -10.18 11.63 -10.68
CA VAL A 52 -10.83 12.01 -11.92
C VAL A 52 -12.31 11.63 -11.85
N GLY A 53 -13.23 12.57 -12.03
CA GLY A 53 -14.69 12.33 -11.99
C GLY A 53 -15.42 12.85 -10.74
N ASN A 54 -16.74 12.63 -10.66
CA ASN A 54 -17.59 13.12 -9.56
C ASN A 54 -18.22 11.96 -8.77
N ASN A 55 -18.92 12.30 -7.69
CA ASN A 55 -19.62 11.35 -6.83
C ASN A 55 -20.77 10.60 -7.53
N GLN A 56 -21.23 11.05 -8.70
CA GLN A 56 -22.34 10.42 -9.45
C GLN A 56 -21.86 9.36 -10.45
N ASN A 57 -20.70 9.58 -11.06
CA ASN A 57 -20.06 8.65 -11.99
C ASN A 57 -18.94 7.81 -11.33
N GLY A 58 -18.76 7.96 -10.02
CA GLY A 58 -17.65 7.40 -9.25
C GLY A 58 -16.36 8.17 -9.53
N PRO A 59 -15.69 8.74 -8.52
CA PRO A 59 -14.40 9.34 -8.76
C PRO A 59 -13.35 8.21 -8.92
N TYR A 60 -12.62 8.23 -10.02
CA TYR A 60 -11.55 7.27 -10.33
C TYR A 60 -10.24 7.80 -9.75
N THR A 61 -9.60 7.02 -8.89
CA THR A 61 -8.31 7.36 -8.29
C THR A 61 -7.14 6.73 -9.05
N ASN A 62 -5.94 7.27 -8.89
CA ASN A 62 -4.72 6.54 -9.24
C ASN A 62 -4.67 5.20 -8.47
N VAL A 63 -5.10 5.21 -7.20
CA VAL A 63 -5.21 4.01 -6.37
C VAL A 63 -6.10 2.94 -7.00
N TYR A 64 -7.35 3.26 -7.36
CA TYR A 64 -8.26 2.33 -8.02
C TYR A 64 -7.67 1.78 -9.32
N ALA A 65 -7.06 2.64 -10.14
CA ALA A 65 -6.47 2.24 -11.41
C ALA A 65 -5.29 1.28 -11.23
N GLU A 66 -4.42 1.58 -10.26
CA GLU A 66 -3.26 0.76 -9.89
C GLU A 66 -3.74 -0.57 -9.28
N LEU A 67 -4.66 -0.55 -8.31
CA LEU A 67 -5.23 -1.76 -7.74
C LEU A 67 -5.93 -2.64 -8.79
N ALA A 68 -6.66 -2.04 -9.75
CA ALA A 68 -7.28 -2.79 -10.84
C ALA A 68 -6.23 -3.48 -11.73
N GLN A 69 -5.10 -2.81 -12.00
CA GLN A 69 -3.96 -3.40 -12.70
C GLN A 69 -3.33 -4.54 -11.89
N LEU A 70 -3.08 -4.33 -10.59
CA LEU A 70 -2.51 -5.35 -9.70
C LEU A 70 -3.43 -6.58 -9.60
N LYS A 71 -4.74 -6.37 -9.52
CA LYS A 71 -5.74 -7.45 -9.59
C LYS A 71 -5.67 -8.22 -10.90
N ALA A 72 -5.63 -7.53 -12.04
CA ALA A 72 -5.50 -8.16 -13.34
C ALA A 72 -4.18 -8.94 -13.47
N ALA A 73 -3.11 -8.45 -12.83
CA ALA A 73 -1.81 -9.12 -12.74
C ALA A 73 -1.82 -10.35 -11.81
N GLY A 74 -2.90 -10.59 -11.08
CA GLY A 74 -3.10 -11.76 -10.23
C GLY A 74 -2.76 -11.55 -8.77
N PHE A 75 -2.49 -10.31 -8.34
CA PHE A 75 -2.36 -9.97 -6.93
C PHE A 75 -3.76 -9.69 -6.36
N ASN A 76 -4.15 -10.41 -5.31
CA ASN A 76 -5.45 -10.22 -4.66
C ASN A 76 -5.34 -9.53 -3.29
N THR A 77 -4.11 -9.23 -2.86
CA THR A 77 -3.82 -8.58 -1.58
C THR A 77 -2.74 -7.53 -1.80
N VAL A 78 -2.91 -6.35 -1.21
CA VAL A 78 -1.87 -5.31 -1.15
C VAL A 78 -1.47 -5.01 0.29
N ARG A 79 -0.19 -4.77 0.54
CA ARG A 79 0.33 -4.16 1.77
C ARG A 79 0.74 -2.73 1.44
N SER A 80 0.42 -1.79 2.33
CA SER A 80 0.75 -0.39 2.12
C SER A 80 1.26 0.27 3.40
N TYR A 81 1.92 1.40 3.24
CA TYR A 81 2.65 2.12 4.30
C TYR A 81 2.10 3.53 4.49
N GLN A 82 0.79 3.71 4.28
CA GLN A 82 0.19 5.04 4.32
C GLN A 82 0.31 5.65 5.72
N THR A 83 0.57 6.94 5.77
CA THR A 83 0.77 7.67 7.03
C THR A 83 -0.40 8.62 7.35
N THR A 84 -1.36 8.76 6.43
CA THR A 84 -2.52 9.64 6.60
C THR A 84 -3.82 8.85 6.46
N ASP A 85 -4.89 9.40 7.05
CA ASP A 85 -6.21 8.76 7.06
C ASP A 85 -6.82 8.71 5.66
N TYR A 86 -6.74 9.81 4.91
CA TYR A 86 -7.26 9.95 3.57
C TYR A 86 -6.79 8.84 2.62
N SER A 87 -5.51 8.52 2.67
CA SER A 87 -4.86 7.54 1.80
C SER A 87 -5.27 6.12 2.16
N TRP A 88 -5.34 5.82 3.46
CA TRP A 88 -5.90 4.55 3.93
C TRP A 88 -7.38 4.39 3.55
N ILE A 89 -8.18 5.45 3.68
CA ILE A 89 -9.60 5.44 3.34
C ILE A 89 -9.81 5.14 1.85
N ALA A 90 -9.08 5.82 0.96
CA ALA A 90 -9.14 5.57 -0.48
C ALA A 90 -8.70 4.14 -0.81
N LEU A 91 -7.53 3.72 -0.31
CA LEU A 91 -7.00 2.37 -0.54
C LEU A 91 -7.99 1.28 -0.13
N ILE A 92 -8.57 1.37 1.07
CA ILE A 92 -9.50 0.35 1.58
C ILE A 92 -10.81 0.35 0.79
N ASN A 93 -11.36 1.51 0.45
CA ASN A 93 -12.60 1.59 -0.33
C ASN A 93 -12.39 1.07 -1.76
N ASP A 94 -11.28 1.43 -2.40
CA ASP A 94 -10.97 1.00 -3.77
C ASP A 94 -10.63 -0.51 -3.81
N ALA A 95 -9.87 -1.01 -2.83
CA ALA A 95 -9.64 -2.44 -2.66
C ALA A 95 -10.95 -3.20 -2.42
N HIS A 96 -11.84 -2.68 -1.56
CA HIS A 96 -13.16 -3.27 -1.31
C HIS A 96 -14.00 -3.34 -2.59
N ALA A 97 -14.08 -2.25 -3.35
CA ALA A 97 -14.81 -2.19 -4.62
C ALA A 97 -14.27 -3.19 -5.64
N LEU A 98 -12.96 -3.43 -5.62
CA LEU A 98 -12.29 -4.42 -6.45
C LEU A 98 -12.30 -5.82 -5.84
N GLY A 99 -12.86 -6.06 -4.65
CA GLY A 99 -12.82 -7.35 -3.97
C GLY A 99 -11.40 -7.85 -3.69
N MET A 100 -10.46 -6.93 -3.45
CA MET A 100 -9.10 -7.20 -3.01
C MET A 100 -8.99 -7.08 -1.49
N ASN A 101 -7.95 -7.68 -0.93
CA ASN A 101 -7.62 -7.56 0.48
C ASN A 101 -6.52 -6.53 0.72
N VAL A 102 -6.47 -6.01 1.95
CA VAL A 102 -5.44 -5.08 2.43
C VAL A 102 -4.75 -5.68 3.64
N VAL A 103 -3.42 -5.56 3.67
CA VAL A 103 -2.60 -5.64 4.88
C VAL A 103 -2.31 -4.21 5.32
N TYR A 104 -2.86 -3.84 6.47
CA TYR A 104 -2.70 -2.50 7.03
C TYR A 104 -1.40 -2.46 7.84
N GLU A 105 -0.47 -1.58 7.50
CA GLU A 105 0.70 -1.35 8.33
C GLU A 105 0.55 -0.10 9.18
N ALA A 106 0.60 -0.28 10.50
CA ALA A 106 0.62 0.82 11.43
C ALA A 106 2.02 1.44 11.50
N ALA A 107 2.09 2.77 11.38
CA ALA A 107 3.33 3.53 11.54
C ALA A 107 3.84 3.49 13.00
N ILE A 108 4.63 2.46 13.31
CA ILE A 108 5.23 2.21 14.63
C ILE A 108 6.74 2.39 14.49
N PRO A 109 7.33 3.55 14.81
CA PRO A 109 8.77 3.77 14.60
C PRO A 109 9.62 2.90 15.52
N GLN A 110 10.81 2.51 15.07
CA GLN A 110 11.77 1.69 15.82
C GLN A 110 12.12 2.29 17.19
N THR A 111 12.33 3.60 17.27
CA THR A 111 12.65 4.35 18.50
C THR A 111 11.45 5.17 19.00
N GLY A 112 10.28 4.54 19.07
CA GLY A 112 9.04 5.19 19.49
C GLY A 112 8.73 5.14 20.99
N ASN A 113 7.57 5.70 21.33
CA ASN A 113 7.01 5.72 22.68
C ASN A 113 5.47 5.61 22.63
N ALA A 114 4.82 5.68 23.81
CA ALA A 114 3.36 5.56 23.91
C ALA A 114 2.58 6.58 23.06
N ALA A 115 3.11 7.78 22.82
CA ALA A 115 2.46 8.76 21.95
C ALA A 115 2.41 8.28 20.49
N ASN A 116 3.44 7.58 20.01
CA ASN A 116 3.42 6.97 18.68
C ASN A 116 2.36 5.87 18.57
N ILE A 117 2.24 5.02 19.59
CA ILE A 117 1.21 3.97 19.64
C ILE A 117 -0.20 4.61 19.66
N ASN A 118 -0.39 5.67 20.44
CA ASN A 118 -1.65 6.40 20.51
C ASN A 118 -2.00 7.07 19.16
N ALA A 119 -1.01 7.64 18.47
CA ALA A 119 -1.22 8.22 17.15
C ALA A 119 -1.61 7.15 16.12
N ALA A 120 -0.93 6.01 16.10
CA ALA A 120 -1.22 4.90 15.20
C ALA A 120 -2.62 4.30 15.44
N THR A 121 -3.01 4.11 16.70
CA THR A 121 -4.34 3.60 17.08
C THR A 121 -5.45 4.62 16.81
N ALA A 122 -5.20 5.92 17.02
CA ALA A 122 -6.13 6.99 16.67
C ALA A 122 -6.35 7.06 15.15
N LEU A 123 -5.28 6.97 14.36
CA LEU A 123 -5.35 6.91 12.90
C LEU A 123 -6.17 5.69 12.44
N LEU A 124 -5.84 4.50 12.93
CA LEU A 124 -6.57 3.27 12.60
C LEU A 124 -8.05 3.38 12.96
N THR A 125 -8.38 3.93 14.12
CA THR A 125 -9.77 4.16 14.55
C THR A 125 -10.47 5.16 13.62
N SER A 126 -9.81 6.25 13.22
CA SER A 126 -10.33 7.24 12.27
C SER A 126 -10.66 6.60 10.91
N VAL A 127 -9.74 5.77 10.41
CA VAL A 127 -9.90 5.02 9.15
C VAL A 127 -11.11 4.08 9.24
N ILE A 128 -11.20 3.24 10.29
CA ILE A 128 -12.33 2.31 10.51
C ILE A 128 -13.67 3.06 10.53
N ASN A 129 -13.73 4.18 11.25
CA ASN A 129 -14.94 4.99 11.35
C ASN A 129 -15.33 5.61 10.00
N SER A 130 -14.34 5.97 9.18
CA SER A 130 -14.56 6.65 7.90
C SER A 130 -14.97 5.70 6.77
N VAL A 131 -14.33 4.53 6.66
CA VAL A 131 -14.72 3.50 5.65
C VAL A 131 -15.93 2.67 6.10
N GLY A 132 -16.20 2.66 7.40
CA GLY A 132 -17.20 1.82 8.04
C GLY A 132 -16.66 0.44 8.42
N ALA A 133 -17.03 -0.04 9.61
CA ALA A 133 -16.53 -1.30 10.17
C ALA A 133 -16.80 -2.53 9.28
N ALA A 134 -17.92 -2.56 8.57
CA ALA A 134 -18.25 -3.66 7.65
C ALA A 134 -17.27 -3.73 6.48
N THR A 135 -17.04 -2.59 5.81
CA THR A 135 -16.06 -2.45 4.73
C THR A 135 -14.67 -2.83 5.24
N PHE A 136 -14.25 -2.25 6.37
CA PHE A 136 -12.95 -2.52 6.98
C PHE A 136 -12.74 -4.01 7.26
N ASN A 137 -13.67 -4.66 7.97
CA ASN A 137 -13.55 -6.07 8.35
C ASN A 137 -13.63 -7.04 7.18
N SER A 138 -14.23 -6.64 6.06
CA SER A 138 -14.29 -7.46 4.84
C SER A 138 -13.06 -7.31 3.93
N THR A 139 -12.28 -6.26 4.13
CA THR A 139 -11.18 -5.87 3.24
C THR A 139 -9.82 -5.97 3.92
N VAL A 140 -9.69 -5.53 5.17
CA VAL A 140 -8.43 -5.60 5.93
C VAL A 140 -8.30 -6.97 6.58
N THR A 141 -7.22 -7.66 6.24
CA THR A 141 -7.02 -9.08 6.60
C THR A 141 -5.90 -9.33 7.61
N LEU A 142 -5.02 -8.34 7.78
CA LEU A 142 -3.90 -8.37 8.69
C LEU A 142 -3.53 -6.93 9.06
N VAL A 143 -3.20 -6.69 10.32
CA VAL A 143 -2.56 -5.46 10.77
C VAL A 143 -1.13 -5.77 11.20
N LEU A 144 -0.16 -5.02 10.68
CA LEU A 144 1.25 -5.10 11.07
C LEU A 144 1.60 -3.92 11.97
N ALA A 145 2.16 -4.21 13.14
CA ALA A 145 2.63 -3.23 14.12
C ALA A 145 4.05 -2.74 13.77
N GLY A 146 4.17 -2.04 12.64
CA GLY A 146 5.44 -1.59 12.08
C GLY A 146 6.14 -2.61 11.18
N HIS A 147 7.25 -2.16 10.62
CA HIS A 147 8.11 -2.83 9.66
C HIS A 147 9.58 -2.69 10.07
N GLU A 148 10.26 -3.82 10.24
CA GLU A 148 11.67 -3.91 10.60
C GLU A 148 12.07 -3.16 11.88
N ASN A 149 11.08 -2.90 12.75
CA ASN A 149 11.27 -2.05 13.91
C ASN A 149 11.82 -2.80 15.13
N TYR A 150 12.01 -4.13 15.09
CA TYR A 150 12.57 -4.83 16.24
C TYR A 150 14.07 -4.68 16.33
N CYS A 151 14.54 -4.13 17.44
CA CYS A 151 15.96 -3.92 17.65
C CYS A 151 16.36 -4.14 19.11
N GLY A 152 17.47 -4.86 19.30
CA GLY A 152 17.92 -5.33 20.62
C GLY A 152 18.64 -4.27 21.46
N THR A 153 18.96 -3.10 20.90
CA THR A 153 19.83 -2.08 21.55
C THR A 153 19.39 -0.63 21.35
N CYS A 154 18.20 -0.37 20.80
CA CYS A 154 17.67 0.98 20.52
C CYS A 154 16.52 1.39 21.43
N GLY A 155 16.15 0.55 22.40
CA GLY A 155 15.26 0.91 23.48
C GLY A 155 15.92 1.89 24.47
N PRO A 156 15.15 2.36 25.47
CA PRO A 156 15.67 3.26 26.51
C PRO A 156 16.95 2.68 27.15
N ASN A 157 17.96 3.53 27.31
CA ASN A 157 19.27 3.17 27.86
C ASN A 157 20.06 2.09 27.09
N GLY A 158 19.80 1.94 25.79
CA GLY A 158 20.51 0.95 24.95
C GLY A 158 19.98 -0.48 25.10
N SER A 159 18.78 -0.65 25.66
CA SER A 159 18.10 -1.94 25.83
C SER A 159 17.32 -2.35 24.58
N SER A 160 16.71 -3.54 24.61
CA SER A 160 15.76 -3.96 23.56
C SER A 160 14.48 -3.14 23.60
N ASN A 161 13.91 -2.82 22.43
CA ASN A 161 12.61 -2.13 22.33
C ASN A 161 11.39 -3.09 22.41
N ILE A 162 11.58 -4.33 22.85
CA ILE A 162 10.54 -5.37 22.95
C ILE A 162 9.28 -4.93 23.71
N ALA A 163 9.45 -4.20 24.83
CA ALA A 163 8.32 -3.74 25.63
C ALA A 163 7.43 -2.75 24.85
N TYR A 164 8.05 -1.91 24.01
CA TYR A 164 7.35 -0.97 23.16
C TYR A 164 6.59 -1.68 22.03
N LEU A 165 7.21 -2.65 21.34
CA LEU A 165 6.54 -3.39 20.26
C LEU A 165 5.40 -4.27 20.77
N THR A 166 5.56 -4.93 21.92
CA THR A 166 4.47 -5.72 22.52
C THR A 166 3.30 -4.85 22.98
N GLN A 167 3.56 -3.63 23.45
CA GLN A 167 2.52 -2.64 23.72
C GLN A 167 1.81 -2.21 22.42
N ALA A 168 2.55 -1.94 21.35
CA ALA A 168 1.97 -1.57 20.06
C ALA A 168 1.04 -2.67 19.52
N VAL A 169 1.49 -3.93 19.51
CA VAL A 169 0.65 -5.08 19.10
C VAL A 169 -0.62 -5.17 19.97
N SER A 170 -0.49 -5.07 21.29
CA SER A 170 -1.64 -5.14 22.21
C SER A 170 -2.65 -4.02 21.96
N ALA A 171 -2.15 -2.80 21.76
CA ALA A 171 -2.99 -1.63 21.53
C ALA A 171 -3.76 -1.75 20.21
N LEU A 172 -3.10 -2.20 19.14
CA LEU A 172 -3.73 -2.43 17.84
C LEU A 172 -4.76 -3.57 17.91
N GLN A 173 -4.48 -4.66 18.61
CA GLN A 173 -5.46 -5.74 18.86
C GLN A 173 -6.73 -5.21 19.57
N GLY A 174 -6.57 -4.24 20.47
CA GLY A 174 -7.69 -3.58 21.13
C GLY A 174 -8.59 -2.80 20.19
N VAL A 175 -8.04 -2.27 19.08
CA VAL A 175 -8.80 -1.53 18.05
C VAL A 175 -9.46 -2.50 17.05
N VAL A 176 -8.77 -3.60 16.70
CA VAL A 176 -9.23 -4.57 15.68
C VAL A 176 -9.35 -5.99 16.21
N PRO A 177 -10.24 -6.27 17.18
CA PRO A 177 -10.28 -7.58 17.87
C PRO A 177 -10.59 -8.78 16.96
N GLY A 178 -11.15 -8.55 15.76
CA GLY A 178 -11.47 -9.60 14.79
C GLY A 178 -10.41 -9.80 13.68
N ILE A 179 -9.39 -8.94 13.60
CA ILE A 179 -8.36 -8.99 12.56
C ILE A 179 -7.03 -9.40 13.20
N PRO A 180 -6.29 -10.37 12.63
CA PRO A 180 -4.99 -10.76 13.16
C PRO A 180 -4.01 -9.58 13.19
N VAL A 181 -3.24 -9.46 14.27
CA VAL A 181 -2.19 -8.45 14.44
C VAL A 181 -0.83 -9.15 14.62
N SER A 182 0.16 -8.76 13.82
CA SER A 182 1.56 -9.21 13.87
C SER A 182 2.51 -8.01 13.73
N SER A 183 3.78 -8.23 13.39
CA SER A 183 4.70 -7.21 12.86
C SER A 183 5.56 -7.80 11.74
N ALA A 184 6.02 -6.98 10.79
CA ALA A 184 7.04 -7.40 9.83
C ALA A 184 8.44 -7.18 10.42
N LEU A 185 9.32 -8.18 10.30
CA LEU A 185 10.63 -8.21 10.93
C LEU A 185 11.74 -8.40 9.89
N VAL A 186 12.94 -7.89 10.18
CA VAL A 186 14.12 -8.17 9.35
C VAL A 186 14.40 -9.68 9.41
N SER A 187 14.87 -10.30 8.32
CA SER A 187 14.99 -11.77 8.29
C SER A 187 15.81 -12.37 9.43
N GLY A 188 16.93 -11.73 9.80
CA GLY A 188 17.76 -12.18 10.92
C GLY A 188 17.05 -12.23 12.28
N ASN A 189 15.97 -11.46 12.48
CA ASN A 189 15.18 -11.53 13.71
C ASN A 189 14.47 -12.88 13.86
N LEU A 190 14.03 -13.51 12.77
CA LEU A 190 13.37 -14.81 12.82
C LEU A 190 14.33 -15.98 12.54
N VAL A 191 15.30 -15.80 11.65
CA VAL A 191 16.20 -16.89 11.23
C VAL A 191 17.26 -17.17 12.29
N THR A 192 17.90 -16.14 12.84
CA THR A 192 19.04 -16.26 13.76
C THR A 192 19.01 -15.13 14.81
N PRO A 193 17.99 -15.08 15.68
CA PRO A 193 17.83 -13.98 16.62
C PRO A 193 19.04 -13.82 17.55
N PRO A 194 19.63 -12.61 17.65
CA PRO A 194 20.66 -12.30 18.63
C PRO A 194 20.19 -12.56 20.07
N PRO A 195 21.09 -12.90 21.01
CA PRO A 195 20.72 -13.09 22.42
C PRO A 195 20.08 -11.88 23.11
N THR A 196 20.31 -10.68 22.57
CA THR A 196 19.71 -9.42 23.06
C THR A 196 18.26 -9.24 22.64
N MET A 197 17.72 -10.12 21.78
CA MET A 197 16.35 -10.07 21.29
C MET A 197 15.51 -11.19 21.89
N ASP A 198 14.52 -10.81 22.69
CA ASP A 198 13.44 -11.70 23.14
C ASP A 198 12.31 -11.79 22.08
N ILE A 199 12.56 -12.53 21.00
CA ILE A 199 11.56 -12.76 19.93
C ILE A 199 10.37 -13.55 20.45
N THR A 200 10.59 -14.50 21.36
CA THR A 200 9.54 -15.35 21.91
C THR A 200 8.45 -14.51 22.57
N THR A 201 8.83 -13.49 23.38
CA THR A 201 7.86 -12.57 23.99
C THR A 201 7.06 -11.78 22.95
N LEU A 202 7.69 -11.35 21.85
CA LEU A 202 6.99 -10.65 20.77
C LEU A 202 6.01 -11.58 20.05
N VAL A 203 6.47 -12.75 19.64
CA VAL A 203 5.69 -13.76 18.90
C VAL A 203 4.50 -14.27 19.70
N ASN A 204 4.66 -14.42 21.02
CA ASN A 204 3.58 -14.80 21.94
C ASN A 204 2.56 -13.67 22.13
N ARG A 205 2.88 -12.43 21.75
CA ARG A 205 1.95 -11.31 21.82
C ARG A 205 1.07 -11.18 20.58
N TYR A 206 1.52 -11.66 19.43
CA TYR A 206 0.74 -11.63 18.20
C TYR A 206 -0.59 -12.36 18.32
N SER A 207 -1.55 -12.03 17.47
CA SER A 207 -2.83 -12.77 17.43
C SER A 207 -2.57 -14.24 17.07
N PRO A 208 -3.34 -15.20 17.61
CA PRO A 208 -3.08 -16.63 17.37
C PRO A 208 -3.10 -17.05 15.90
N SER A 209 -3.94 -16.39 15.09
CA SER A 209 -4.06 -16.63 13.64
C SER A 209 -3.13 -15.77 12.80
N ALA A 210 -2.36 -14.85 13.39
CA ALA A 210 -1.48 -13.97 12.64
C ALA A 210 -0.22 -14.74 12.18
N PRO A 211 0.30 -14.48 10.98
CA PRO A 211 1.50 -15.13 10.48
C PRO A 211 2.75 -14.61 11.20
N LEU A 212 3.84 -15.37 11.10
CA LEU A 212 5.18 -14.83 11.37
C LEU A 212 5.65 -14.12 10.10
N ALA A 213 5.60 -12.79 10.13
CA ALA A 213 5.95 -11.93 9.01
C ALA A 213 7.41 -11.49 9.10
N PHE A 214 8.16 -11.65 8.01
CA PHE A 214 9.56 -11.24 7.90
C PHE A 214 9.96 -10.92 6.47
N ASP A 215 11.10 -10.25 6.31
CA ASP A 215 11.52 -9.64 5.05
C ASP A 215 12.82 -10.31 4.55
N PRO A 216 12.74 -11.48 3.89
CA PRO A 216 13.91 -12.14 3.32
C PRO A 216 14.26 -11.63 1.92
N TYR A 217 15.51 -11.22 1.73
CA TYR A 217 16.02 -10.72 0.45
C TYR A 217 17.27 -11.47 -0.04
N PRO A 218 17.14 -12.66 -0.64
CA PRO A 218 18.27 -13.39 -1.22
C PRO A 218 19.14 -12.53 -2.15
N PHE A 219 18.52 -11.58 -2.87
CA PHE A 219 19.19 -10.57 -3.69
C PHE A 219 20.23 -9.77 -2.90
N GLN A 220 19.85 -9.16 -1.77
CA GLN A 220 20.72 -8.33 -0.94
C GLN A 220 21.85 -9.15 -0.26
N TRP A 221 21.59 -10.45 -0.06
CA TRP A 221 22.57 -11.41 0.44
C TRP A 221 23.51 -11.95 -0.64
N GLY A 222 23.28 -11.63 -1.92
CA GLY A 222 24.11 -12.11 -3.03
C GLY A 222 23.93 -13.58 -3.38
N VAL A 223 22.80 -14.17 -3.00
CA VAL A 223 22.48 -15.55 -3.39
C VAL A 223 22.28 -15.57 -4.91
N PRO A 224 22.98 -16.44 -5.67
CA PRO A 224 22.75 -16.55 -7.11
C PRO A 224 21.29 -16.83 -7.42
N VAL A 225 20.74 -16.20 -8.47
CA VAL A 225 19.29 -16.30 -8.78
C VAL A 225 18.83 -17.76 -8.92
N ALA A 226 19.66 -18.64 -9.47
CA ALA A 226 19.36 -20.06 -9.63
C ALA A 226 19.14 -20.81 -8.30
N ASN A 227 19.69 -20.29 -7.20
CA ASN A 227 19.66 -20.90 -5.86
C ASN A 227 18.87 -20.04 -4.86
N SER A 228 18.29 -18.93 -5.31
CA SER A 228 17.62 -17.94 -4.45
C SER A 228 16.29 -18.46 -3.88
N VAL A 229 15.63 -19.37 -4.60
CA VAL A 229 14.40 -20.06 -4.17
C VAL A 229 14.57 -21.55 -4.39
N GLU A 230 14.88 -22.27 -3.31
CA GLU A 230 15.07 -23.71 -3.30
C GLU A 230 13.98 -24.40 -2.46
N THR A 231 13.95 -25.73 -2.50
CA THR A 231 13.11 -26.51 -1.59
C THR A 231 13.48 -26.24 -0.12
N VAL A 232 12.54 -26.40 0.79
CA VAL A 232 12.79 -26.27 2.24
C VAL A 232 13.72 -27.39 2.71
N SER A 233 14.97 -27.06 3.04
CA SER A 233 16.00 -28.03 3.48
C SER A 233 17.12 -27.36 4.28
N PRO A 234 17.76 -28.06 5.25
CA PRO A 234 19.01 -27.57 5.85
C PRO A 234 20.16 -27.46 4.85
N SER A 235 20.08 -28.15 3.70
CA SER A 235 21.11 -28.14 2.66
C SER A 235 20.92 -27.04 1.62
N SER A 236 19.83 -26.27 1.69
CA SER A 236 19.59 -25.16 0.78
C SER A 236 20.64 -24.07 0.99
N ALA A 237 20.91 -23.29 -0.05
CA ALA A 237 21.85 -22.18 0.00
C ALA A 237 21.47 -21.22 1.14
N ILE A 238 22.47 -20.83 1.95
CA ILE A 238 22.27 -19.89 3.05
C ILE A 238 21.65 -18.59 2.52
N ASN A 239 20.67 -18.04 3.23
CA ASN A 239 19.86 -16.88 2.86
C ASN A 239 18.99 -17.05 1.59
N SER A 240 18.84 -18.27 1.07
CA SER A 240 17.76 -18.58 0.11
C SER A 240 16.42 -18.65 0.83
N ILE A 241 15.32 -18.48 0.10
CA ILE A 241 13.96 -18.58 0.67
C ILE A 241 13.72 -19.94 1.34
N GLY A 242 14.17 -21.02 0.72
CA GLY A 242 14.02 -22.37 1.28
C GLY A 242 14.83 -22.57 2.57
N TRP A 243 16.01 -21.97 2.66
CA TRP A 243 16.84 -22.00 3.86
C TRP A 243 16.25 -21.14 4.99
N ASP A 244 15.89 -19.88 4.70
CA ASP A 244 15.27 -18.97 5.67
C ASP A 244 14.01 -19.60 6.28
N TYR A 245 13.12 -20.14 5.42
CA TYR A 245 11.91 -20.84 5.87
C TYR A 245 12.25 -22.02 6.79
N TYR A 246 13.23 -22.86 6.40
CA TYR A 246 13.67 -23.98 7.22
C TYR A 246 14.21 -23.52 8.59
N GLN A 247 15.00 -22.45 8.64
CA GLN A 247 15.53 -21.92 9.91
C GLN A 247 14.42 -21.43 10.83
N VAL A 248 13.44 -20.68 10.30
CA VAL A 248 12.29 -20.22 11.09
C VAL A 248 11.51 -21.41 11.66
N MET A 249 11.32 -22.50 10.89
CA MET A 249 10.66 -23.70 11.39
C MET A 249 11.39 -24.39 12.55
N LYS A 250 12.69 -24.16 12.71
CA LYS A 250 13.51 -24.73 13.80
C LYS A 250 13.54 -23.87 15.04
N GLN A 251 13.02 -22.65 14.98
CA GLN A 251 13.02 -21.76 16.12
C GLN A 251 12.05 -22.24 17.21
N PRO A 252 12.41 -22.10 18.50
CA PRO A 252 11.59 -22.57 19.61
C PRO A 252 10.27 -21.81 19.75
N PHE A 253 10.18 -20.59 19.21
CA PHE A 253 8.94 -19.80 19.19
C PHE A 253 7.99 -20.18 18.04
N TYR A 254 8.45 -20.97 17.05
CA TYR A 254 7.61 -21.40 15.95
C TYR A 254 6.74 -22.58 16.37
N THR A 255 5.42 -22.43 16.24
CA THR A 255 4.44 -23.48 16.51
C THR A 255 3.63 -23.76 15.24
N PRO A 256 3.80 -24.94 14.59
CA PRO A 256 2.94 -25.35 13.49
C PRO A 256 1.46 -25.42 13.90
N PRO A 257 0.50 -25.13 13.01
CA PRO A 257 0.65 -24.78 11.59
C PRO A 257 0.65 -23.26 11.33
N ARG A 258 1.37 -22.47 12.13
CA ARG A 258 1.46 -21.01 11.91
C ARG A 258 2.09 -20.70 10.56
N THR A 259 1.45 -19.85 9.74
CA THR A 259 1.99 -19.45 8.44
C THR A 259 3.24 -18.58 8.62
N ILE A 260 4.24 -18.80 7.76
CA ILE A 260 5.41 -17.92 7.62
C ILE A 260 5.13 -17.02 6.39
N LEU A 261 4.98 -15.72 6.63
CA LEU A 261 4.70 -14.72 5.61
C LEU A 261 5.99 -13.98 5.25
N MET A 262 6.41 -14.08 4.00
CA MET A 262 7.44 -13.20 3.45
C MET A 262 6.76 -11.86 3.19
N ALA A 263 6.83 -10.96 4.17
CA ALA A 263 6.11 -9.69 4.15
C ALA A 263 6.74 -8.70 3.17
N GLU A 264 8.02 -8.85 2.91
CA GLU A 264 8.73 -8.31 1.76
C GLU A 264 9.71 -9.32 1.20
N SER A 265 9.70 -9.48 -0.14
CA SER A 265 10.78 -10.14 -0.84
C SER A 265 10.75 -9.76 -2.31
N GLY A 266 11.92 -9.48 -2.87
CA GLY A 266 12.05 -8.89 -4.19
C GLY A 266 13.43 -9.07 -4.81
N TRP A 267 13.54 -8.64 -6.06
CA TRP A 267 14.79 -8.65 -6.81
C TRP A 267 14.86 -7.42 -7.70
N ALA A 268 15.83 -6.53 -7.46
CA ALA A 268 15.94 -5.32 -8.26
C ALA A 268 16.24 -5.62 -9.73
N SER A 269 15.58 -4.90 -10.63
CA SER A 269 15.65 -5.15 -12.07
C SER A 269 16.73 -4.34 -12.80
N ALA A 270 17.25 -3.31 -12.14
CA ALA A 270 18.26 -2.39 -12.65
C ALA A 270 18.93 -1.66 -11.46
N GLY A 271 19.67 -0.60 -11.77
CA GLY A 271 20.35 0.23 -10.79
C GLY A 271 21.77 -0.24 -10.43
N THR A 272 22.46 0.65 -9.74
CA THR A 272 23.79 0.47 -9.18
C THR A 272 23.64 -0.21 -7.84
N THR A 273 24.52 -1.17 -7.60
CA THR A 273 24.48 -2.01 -6.42
C THR A 273 24.86 -1.23 -5.16
N ASN A 274 24.07 -1.37 -4.10
CA ASN A 274 24.30 -0.68 -2.83
C ASN A 274 25.49 -1.34 -2.08
N PRO A 275 26.58 -0.62 -1.78
CA PRO A 275 27.72 -1.17 -1.06
C PRO A 275 27.40 -1.57 0.39
N GLY A 276 26.27 -1.10 0.94
CA GLY A 276 25.76 -1.54 2.24
C GLY A 276 25.15 -2.94 2.24
N TYR A 277 24.89 -3.52 1.07
CA TYR A 277 24.41 -4.90 0.96
C TYR A 277 25.55 -5.90 1.09
N VAL A 278 25.20 -7.12 1.48
CA VAL A 278 26.19 -8.18 1.68
C VAL A 278 26.80 -8.63 0.36
N CYS A 279 26.05 -8.56 -0.74
CA CYS A 279 26.62 -8.70 -2.08
C CYS A 279 27.57 -7.57 -2.49
N GLY A 280 27.55 -6.43 -1.78
CA GLY A 280 28.28 -5.22 -2.14
C GLY A 280 28.03 -4.86 -3.60
N ASN A 281 29.10 -4.74 -4.39
CA ASN A 281 28.97 -4.39 -5.81
C ASN A 281 28.55 -5.56 -6.72
N ASN A 282 28.41 -6.78 -6.19
CA ASN A 282 28.21 -8.01 -6.96
C ASN A 282 26.75 -8.49 -7.00
N CYS A 283 25.80 -7.70 -6.51
CA CYS A 283 24.39 -8.02 -6.70
C CYS A 283 24.09 -8.05 -8.22
N GLN A 284 23.11 -8.85 -8.66
CA GLN A 284 22.86 -9.10 -10.08
C GLN A 284 21.51 -8.55 -10.53
N PRO A 285 21.30 -7.21 -10.54
CA PRO A 285 20.05 -6.64 -10.96
C PRO A 285 19.84 -6.85 -12.46
N SER A 286 18.70 -7.42 -12.83
CA SER A 286 18.23 -7.49 -14.22
C SER A 286 16.76 -7.93 -14.24
N VAL A 287 16.00 -7.46 -15.23
CA VAL A 287 14.62 -7.93 -15.48
C VAL A 287 14.56 -9.47 -15.65
N ALA A 288 15.59 -10.09 -16.23
CA ALA A 288 15.65 -11.54 -16.41
C ALA A 288 15.82 -12.29 -15.08
N ASN A 289 16.66 -11.79 -14.19
CA ASN A 289 16.87 -12.38 -12.87
C ASN A 289 15.66 -12.16 -11.98
N GLU A 290 15.05 -10.97 -12.00
CA GLU A 290 13.81 -10.69 -11.27
C GLU A 290 12.69 -11.64 -11.71
N ALA A 291 12.48 -11.80 -13.03
CA ALA A 291 11.50 -12.74 -13.57
C ALA A 291 11.77 -14.19 -13.15
N SER A 292 13.05 -14.61 -13.14
CA SER A 292 13.44 -15.96 -12.70
C SER A 292 13.16 -16.15 -11.20
N TYR A 293 13.52 -15.16 -10.39
CA TYR A 293 13.30 -15.14 -8.95
C TYR A 293 11.81 -15.22 -8.59
N LEU A 294 11.02 -14.28 -9.10
CA LEU A 294 9.59 -14.19 -8.79
C LEU A 294 8.82 -15.42 -9.30
N SER A 295 9.17 -15.94 -10.48
CA SER A 295 8.59 -17.18 -10.99
C SER A 295 8.81 -18.36 -10.04
N ALA A 296 10.04 -18.53 -9.54
CA ALA A 296 10.37 -19.58 -8.59
C ALA A 296 9.66 -19.34 -7.24
N LEU A 297 9.62 -18.09 -6.77
CA LEU A 297 8.99 -17.71 -5.51
C LEU A 297 7.47 -17.94 -5.51
N TYR A 298 6.77 -17.59 -6.60
CA TYR A 298 5.35 -17.90 -6.74
C TYR A 298 5.08 -19.40 -6.69
N ASN A 299 5.94 -20.22 -7.29
CA ASN A 299 5.81 -21.68 -7.22
C ASN A 299 6.08 -22.22 -5.81
N PHE A 300 7.07 -21.65 -5.11
CA PHE A 300 7.35 -21.98 -3.71
C PHE A 300 6.12 -21.72 -2.82
N VAL A 301 5.47 -20.56 -2.98
CA VAL A 301 4.29 -20.16 -2.19
C VAL A 301 3.05 -20.97 -2.55
N ARG A 302 2.86 -21.29 -3.83
CA ARG A 302 1.74 -22.13 -4.30
C ARG A 302 1.85 -23.58 -3.85
N ASN A 303 3.04 -24.03 -3.46
CA ASN A 303 3.20 -25.38 -2.92
C ASN A 303 2.57 -25.43 -1.51
N PRO A 304 1.44 -26.15 -1.33
CA PRO A 304 0.74 -26.17 -0.05
C PRO A 304 1.57 -26.81 1.07
N ALA A 305 2.62 -27.58 0.75
CA ALA A 305 3.56 -28.12 1.74
C ALA A 305 4.38 -27.03 2.46
N ASN A 306 4.54 -25.86 1.84
CA ASN A 306 5.39 -24.79 2.34
C ASN A 306 4.67 -23.79 3.24
N ASN A 307 3.44 -24.04 3.72
CA ASN A 307 2.64 -23.21 4.65
C ASN A 307 3.06 -21.72 4.72
N SER A 308 3.08 -21.05 3.57
CA SER A 308 3.73 -19.73 3.38
C SER A 308 2.84 -18.77 2.61
N GLY A 309 3.05 -17.48 2.83
CA GLY A 309 2.51 -16.41 2.01
C GLY A 309 3.62 -15.47 1.57
N LEU A 310 3.32 -14.64 0.57
CA LEU A 310 4.24 -13.66 0.01
C LEU A 310 3.52 -12.33 -0.25
N LEU A 311 4.20 -11.25 0.08
CA LEU A 311 3.95 -9.92 -0.42
C LEU A 311 5.19 -9.50 -1.21
N VAL A 312 5.06 -9.46 -2.54
CA VAL A 312 6.17 -9.11 -3.44
C VAL A 312 6.63 -7.68 -3.16
N PHE A 313 7.94 -7.47 -3.03
CA PHE A 313 8.53 -6.15 -3.04
C PHE A 313 9.10 -5.89 -4.46
N GLU A 314 8.44 -5.08 -5.29
CA GLU A 314 7.19 -4.34 -5.02
C GLU A 314 6.30 -4.14 -6.26
N ALA A 315 5.23 -3.36 -6.13
CA ALA A 315 4.29 -3.10 -7.22
C ALA A 315 4.92 -2.26 -8.33
N TYR A 316 5.49 -1.11 -7.97
CA TYR A 316 5.97 -0.08 -8.89
C TYR A 316 7.39 0.34 -8.52
N ASP A 317 8.25 0.60 -9.51
CA ASP A 317 9.56 1.20 -9.27
C ASP A 317 9.36 2.55 -8.55
N GLU A 318 10.09 2.80 -7.46
CA GLU A 318 9.94 4.02 -6.63
C GLU A 318 11.23 4.88 -6.64
N PRO A 319 11.47 5.69 -7.70
CA PRO A 319 12.69 6.48 -7.86
C PRO A 319 12.85 7.68 -6.92
N ALA A 320 12.04 7.73 -5.86
CA ALA A 320 12.21 8.67 -4.75
C ALA A 320 12.85 8.03 -3.51
N LYS A 321 13.10 6.72 -3.50
CA LYS A 321 13.71 6.00 -2.36
C LYS A 321 15.20 6.28 -2.22
N GLY A 322 15.91 6.41 -3.34
CA GLY A 322 17.35 6.60 -3.34
C GLY A 322 17.85 7.77 -4.18
N ASN A 323 19.12 7.66 -4.58
CA ASN A 323 19.60 8.38 -5.75
C ASN A 323 19.05 7.67 -6.99
N SER A 324 18.74 8.38 -8.08
CA SER A 324 18.08 7.84 -9.29
C SER A 324 18.80 6.65 -9.99
N SER A 325 20.00 6.31 -9.52
CA SER A 325 20.81 5.20 -10.00
C SER A 325 20.91 4.06 -8.98
N ASP A 326 20.20 4.11 -7.85
CA ASP A 326 20.20 3.09 -6.81
C ASP A 326 19.26 1.95 -7.21
N GLN A 327 19.67 0.70 -6.99
CA GLN A 327 18.82 -0.46 -7.23
C GLN A 327 17.54 -0.48 -6.38
N GLU A 328 17.50 0.25 -5.26
CA GLU A 328 16.28 0.45 -4.46
C GLU A 328 15.14 1.10 -5.24
N ASP A 329 15.45 1.83 -6.30
CA ASP A 329 14.45 2.46 -7.15
C ASP A 329 13.80 1.45 -8.14
N TYR A 330 14.29 0.20 -8.24
CA TYR A 330 13.99 -0.71 -9.35
C TYR A 330 13.41 -2.09 -8.96
N TYR A 331 12.76 -2.21 -7.80
CA TYR A 331 12.12 -3.46 -7.33
C TYR A 331 10.70 -3.71 -7.87
N GLY A 332 10.07 -2.73 -8.52
CA GLY A 332 8.66 -2.81 -8.85
C GLY A 332 8.38 -3.71 -10.05
N VAL A 333 7.49 -4.68 -9.99
CA VAL A 333 7.17 -5.51 -11.17
C VAL A 333 6.64 -4.67 -12.36
N PHE A 334 6.10 -3.49 -12.07
CA PHE A 334 5.83 -2.41 -13.01
C PHE A 334 6.83 -1.25 -12.81
N ASP A 335 7.12 -0.49 -13.86
CA ASP A 335 7.87 0.77 -13.74
C ASP A 335 7.00 1.88 -13.06
N GLN A 336 7.63 3.01 -12.71
CA GLN A 336 6.97 4.20 -12.16
C GLN A 336 5.82 4.80 -13.01
N ASN A 337 5.69 4.37 -14.27
CA ASN A 337 4.62 4.80 -15.17
C ASN A 337 3.57 3.69 -15.35
N CYS A 338 3.58 2.67 -14.50
CA CYS A 338 2.68 1.52 -14.55
C CYS A 338 2.79 0.67 -15.83
N ASN A 339 3.96 0.64 -16.47
CA ASN A 339 4.26 -0.33 -17.53
C ASN A 339 4.86 -1.60 -16.94
N LEU A 340 4.47 -2.77 -17.45
CA LEU A 340 5.10 -4.03 -17.06
C LEU A 340 6.59 -4.03 -17.46
N LYS A 341 7.49 -4.30 -16.53
CA LYS A 341 8.94 -4.32 -16.81
C LYS A 341 9.31 -5.49 -17.72
N GLY A 342 10.20 -5.23 -18.67
CA GLY A 342 10.48 -6.15 -19.77
C GLY A 342 9.26 -6.25 -20.70
N PRO A 343 9.40 -5.91 -22.00
CA PRO A 343 8.26 -5.90 -22.90
C PRO A 343 7.44 -7.21 -22.85
N ASN A 344 6.23 -7.14 -22.29
CA ASN A 344 5.32 -8.27 -22.07
C ASN A 344 5.89 -9.44 -21.23
N ASN A 345 6.81 -9.17 -20.30
CA ASN A 345 7.39 -10.21 -19.46
C ASN A 345 6.44 -10.61 -18.31
N THR A 346 5.38 -11.34 -18.64
CA THR A 346 4.41 -11.84 -17.64
C THR A 346 5.02 -12.84 -16.65
N SER A 347 6.30 -13.21 -16.83
CA SER A 347 7.07 -14.00 -15.85
C SER A 347 7.27 -13.27 -14.50
N LEU A 348 7.12 -11.95 -14.48
CA LEU A 348 7.11 -11.13 -13.26
C LEU A 348 5.80 -11.26 -12.47
N LEU A 349 4.71 -11.70 -13.09
CA LEU A 349 3.37 -11.59 -12.54
C LEU A 349 2.78 -12.95 -12.13
N PRO A 350 1.98 -13.03 -11.06
CA PRO A 350 1.28 -14.26 -10.69
C PRO A 350 0.37 -14.78 -11.82
N ASN A 351 -0.32 -13.88 -12.53
CA ASN A 351 -1.15 -14.19 -13.69
C ASN A 351 -0.35 -14.09 -15.00
N ARG A 352 0.03 -15.26 -15.56
CA ARG A 352 0.78 -15.34 -16.83
C ARG A 352 -0.03 -14.90 -18.06
N ALA A 353 -1.37 -14.83 -17.95
CA ALA A 353 -2.27 -14.38 -19.02
C ALA A 353 -2.55 -12.87 -18.97
N TYR A 354 -1.88 -12.12 -18.10
CA TYR A 354 -2.01 -10.67 -18.03
C TYR A 354 -1.73 -10.02 -19.39
N ASN A 355 -2.62 -9.11 -19.80
CA ASN A 355 -2.48 -8.33 -21.02
C ASN A 355 -2.26 -6.85 -20.67
N PRO A 356 -1.03 -6.31 -20.83
CA PRO A 356 -0.74 -4.91 -20.55
C PRO A 356 -1.60 -3.94 -21.38
N ALA A 357 -2.04 -4.31 -22.58
CA ALA A 357 -2.88 -3.46 -23.42
C ALA A 357 -4.34 -3.37 -22.95
N ALA A 358 -4.80 -4.32 -22.12
CA ALA A 358 -6.16 -4.32 -21.57
C ALA A 358 -6.26 -3.61 -20.21
N THR A 359 -5.12 -3.32 -19.57
CA THR A 359 -5.07 -2.75 -18.23
C THR A 359 -3.97 -1.70 -18.17
N LEU A 360 -4.36 -0.44 -18.30
CA LEU A 360 -3.42 0.68 -18.38
C LEU A 360 -2.91 1.17 -17.01
N GLY A 361 -3.40 0.63 -15.89
CA GLY A 361 -2.95 1.05 -14.55
C GLY A 361 -3.01 2.56 -14.36
N CYS A 362 -1.97 3.16 -13.76
CA CYS A 362 -1.82 4.62 -13.64
C CYS A 362 -1.27 5.32 -14.90
N GLN A 363 -1.14 4.64 -16.04
CA GLN A 363 -0.57 5.25 -17.24
C GLN A 363 -1.33 6.54 -17.59
N GLY A 364 -0.58 7.62 -17.76
CA GLY A 364 -1.10 8.95 -18.09
C GLY A 364 -1.48 9.82 -16.90
N PHE A 365 -1.55 9.30 -15.66
CA PHE A 365 -1.68 10.17 -14.48
C PHE A 365 -0.47 11.11 -14.37
N SER A 366 0.75 10.61 -14.59
CA SER A 366 2.01 11.37 -14.56
C SER A 366 2.08 12.54 -15.55
N SER A 367 1.19 12.58 -16.55
CA SER A 367 1.07 13.72 -17.48
C SER A 367 0.26 14.90 -16.94
N GLY A 368 -0.38 14.72 -15.78
CA GLY A 368 -1.22 15.72 -15.14
C GLY A 368 -0.46 16.67 -14.20
N ALA A 369 -1.22 17.61 -13.65
CA ALA A 369 -0.79 18.55 -12.63
C ALA A 369 -1.88 18.74 -11.58
N LEU A 370 -1.49 19.14 -10.38
CA LEU A 370 -2.43 19.40 -9.29
C LEU A 370 -2.90 20.85 -9.36
N LEU A 371 -4.18 21.04 -9.66
CA LEU A 371 -4.85 22.33 -9.68
C LEU A 371 -5.40 22.66 -8.29
N THR A 372 -4.99 23.80 -7.74
CA THR A 372 -5.58 24.34 -6.52
C THR A 372 -6.57 25.45 -6.88
N ILE A 373 -7.76 25.41 -6.28
CA ILE A 373 -8.76 26.49 -6.38
C ILE A 373 -8.74 27.27 -5.06
N VAL A 374 -8.25 28.51 -5.10
CA VAL A 374 -7.97 29.30 -3.88
C VAL A 374 -9.21 30.02 -3.34
N GLY A 375 -10.25 30.19 -4.17
CA GLY A 375 -11.56 30.68 -3.73
C GLY A 375 -12.08 31.87 -4.54
N PHE A 376 -13.41 31.89 -4.70
CA PHE A 376 -14.29 32.83 -5.42
C PHE A 376 -14.56 34.20 -4.79
N ALA A 377 -14.47 34.30 -3.47
CA ALA A 377 -15.16 35.32 -2.67
C ALA A 377 -16.70 35.42 -2.89
N HIS A 378 -17.29 34.51 -3.67
CA HIS A 378 -18.73 34.33 -3.87
C HIS A 378 -19.03 32.84 -4.15
N PRO A 379 -20.26 32.34 -3.93
CA PRO A 379 -20.61 30.97 -4.26
C PRO A 379 -20.41 30.64 -5.74
N TYR A 380 -19.95 29.43 -6.04
CA TYR A 380 -19.76 28.93 -7.39
C TYR A 380 -19.88 27.41 -7.46
N THR A 381 -20.18 26.91 -8.66
CA THR A 381 -20.04 25.50 -9.00
C THR A 381 -18.81 25.32 -9.88
N LEU A 382 -17.81 24.59 -9.38
CA LEU A 382 -16.65 24.15 -10.15
C LEU A 382 -16.99 22.89 -10.92
N ILE A 383 -16.66 22.87 -12.20
CA ILE A 383 -16.78 21.71 -13.05
C ILE A 383 -15.45 21.49 -13.75
N ILE A 384 -14.87 20.31 -13.58
CA ILE A 384 -13.65 19.89 -14.27
C ILE A 384 -14.02 18.71 -15.15
N SER A 385 -14.00 18.90 -16.47
CA SER A 385 -14.24 17.81 -17.43
C SER A 385 -12.96 17.46 -18.18
N GLN A 386 -12.60 16.19 -18.21
CA GLN A 386 -11.39 15.70 -18.86
C GLN A 386 -11.54 14.23 -19.26
N ARG A 387 -10.66 13.76 -20.15
CA ARG A 387 -10.63 12.35 -20.55
C ARG A 387 -9.83 11.54 -19.54
N ASN A 388 -10.41 10.48 -18.99
CA ASN A 388 -9.70 9.55 -18.11
C ASN A 388 -8.63 8.81 -18.93
N PRO A 389 -7.35 8.81 -18.49
CA PRO A 389 -6.26 8.24 -19.28
C PRO A 389 -6.28 6.71 -19.30
N VAL A 390 -6.95 6.07 -18.33
CA VAL A 390 -7.06 4.61 -18.18
C VAL A 390 -8.18 4.05 -19.04
N THR A 391 -9.36 4.66 -18.98
CA THR A 391 -10.55 4.13 -19.67
C THR A 391 -10.75 4.77 -21.04
N GLY A 392 -10.12 5.92 -21.30
CA GLY A 392 -10.39 6.74 -22.47
C GLY A 392 -11.82 7.32 -22.50
N ALA A 393 -12.56 7.27 -21.40
CA ALA A 393 -13.89 7.87 -21.28
C ALA A 393 -13.82 9.30 -20.74
N ASP A 394 -14.79 10.12 -21.07
CA ASP A 394 -14.93 11.45 -20.48
C ASP A 394 -15.39 11.34 -19.02
N ALA A 395 -14.73 12.07 -18.15
CA ALA A 395 -15.02 12.14 -16.72
C ALA A 395 -15.19 13.60 -16.31
N THR A 396 -16.10 13.84 -15.37
CA THR A 396 -16.42 15.20 -14.90
C THR A 396 -16.51 15.23 -13.39
N ILE A 397 -15.76 16.13 -12.75
CA ILE A 397 -15.90 16.49 -11.34
C ILE A 397 -16.88 17.66 -11.25
N THR A 398 -17.79 17.66 -10.29
CA THR A 398 -18.65 18.81 -9.99
C THR A 398 -18.64 19.07 -8.49
N ALA A 399 -18.16 20.24 -8.09
CA ALA A 399 -18.05 20.65 -6.70
C ALA A 399 -18.74 22.00 -6.50
N ASN A 400 -19.57 22.10 -5.46
CA ASN A 400 -20.16 23.37 -5.04
C ASN A 400 -19.29 23.98 -3.95
N SER A 401 -19.00 25.26 -4.06
CA SER A 401 -18.26 26.03 -3.06
C SER A 401 -19.05 27.27 -2.68
N ASN A 402 -18.95 27.66 -1.41
CA ASN A 402 -19.53 28.90 -0.90
C ASN A 402 -18.65 30.14 -1.21
N GLY A 403 -17.53 29.98 -1.92
CA GLY A 403 -16.63 31.08 -2.27
C GLY A 403 -15.51 31.33 -1.27
N MET A 404 -15.55 30.68 -0.11
CA MET A 404 -14.59 30.91 0.95
C MET A 404 -13.36 30.02 0.78
N PRO A 405 -12.19 30.54 1.17
CA PRO A 405 -11.06 29.70 1.48
C PRO A 405 -11.43 28.56 2.44
N GLY A 406 -10.95 27.34 2.19
CA GLY A 406 -11.18 26.19 3.05
C GLY A 406 -10.62 26.42 4.46
N PRO A 407 -11.22 25.79 5.50
CA PRO A 407 -11.12 26.27 6.88
C PRO A 407 -9.88 25.82 7.68
N LEU A 408 -8.90 25.10 7.13
CA LEU A 408 -7.79 24.53 7.90
C LEU A 408 -6.41 24.94 7.34
N ALA A 409 -5.48 25.26 8.24
CA ALA A 409 -4.11 25.68 7.91
C ALA A 409 -3.20 24.52 7.45
N ASP A 410 -3.64 23.28 7.65
CA ASP A 410 -2.96 22.02 7.42
C ASP A 410 -3.74 21.02 6.56
N ALA A 411 -5.04 21.25 6.30
CA ALA A 411 -5.73 20.57 5.20
C ALA A 411 -5.48 21.37 3.92
N LYS A 412 -4.48 20.96 3.12
CA LYS A 412 -4.41 21.44 1.74
C LYS A 412 -5.65 20.90 1.01
N TRP A 413 -6.67 21.74 0.96
CA TRP A 413 -7.67 22.00 -0.10
C TRP A 413 -7.81 20.91 -1.15
N PRO A 414 -9.03 20.62 -1.69
CA PRO A 414 -9.13 19.64 -2.76
C PRO A 414 -8.28 20.11 -3.94
N GLN A 415 -7.12 19.49 -4.10
CA GLN A 415 -6.28 19.63 -5.25
C GLN A 415 -6.83 18.64 -6.27
N TYR A 416 -7.14 19.18 -7.44
CA TYR A 416 -7.72 18.39 -8.50
C TYR A 416 -6.62 17.98 -9.45
N LEU A 417 -6.50 16.68 -9.72
CA LEU A 417 -5.67 16.25 -10.84
C LEU A 417 -6.33 16.71 -12.14
N VAL A 418 -5.63 17.58 -12.86
CA VAL A 418 -6.02 18.03 -14.19
C VAL A 418 -5.03 17.52 -15.23
N LEU A 419 -5.55 17.15 -16.39
CA LEU A 419 -4.76 16.65 -17.51
C LEU A 419 -4.68 17.69 -18.63
N PRO A 420 -3.71 17.59 -19.55
CA PRO A 420 -3.69 18.44 -20.74
C PRO A 420 -5.01 18.35 -21.50
N GLY A 421 -5.61 19.49 -21.81
CA GLY A 421 -6.93 19.57 -22.46
C GLY A 421 -8.13 19.51 -21.52
N ALA A 422 -7.93 19.34 -20.21
CA ALA A 422 -9.02 19.45 -19.23
C ALA A 422 -9.70 20.82 -19.32
N LYS A 423 -11.04 20.83 -19.23
CA LYS A 423 -11.82 22.07 -19.20
C LYS A 423 -12.25 22.38 -17.79
N ILE A 424 -11.85 23.53 -17.30
CA ILE A 424 -12.25 24.09 -16.01
C ILE A 424 -13.37 25.09 -16.27
N THR A 425 -14.56 24.81 -15.76
CA THR A 425 -15.71 25.68 -15.84
C THR A 425 -16.12 26.12 -14.45
N ILE A 426 -16.17 27.43 -14.24
CA ILE A 426 -16.70 28.03 -13.01
C ILE A 426 -18.08 28.56 -13.37
N ARG A 427 -19.13 27.97 -12.81
CA ARG A 427 -20.51 28.46 -12.96
C ARG A 427 -20.86 29.35 -11.76
N GLY A 428 -21.15 30.61 -12.06
CA GLY A 428 -21.48 31.66 -11.11
C GLY A 428 -21.94 32.92 -11.84
N ASN A 429 -21.92 34.06 -11.16
CA ASN A 429 -22.14 35.37 -11.77
C ASN A 429 -20.83 36.18 -11.70
N GLN A 430 -19.92 36.13 -12.68
CA GLN A 430 -20.01 35.55 -14.03
C GLN A 430 -19.57 34.08 -14.12
N SER A 431 -19.99 33.40 -15.20
CA SER A 431 -19.53 32.05 -15.53
C SER A 431 -18.42 32.10 -16.58
N CYS A 432 -17.43 31.23 -16.46
CA CYS A 432 -16.31 31.18 -17.37
C CYS A 432 -15.86 29.74 -17.64
N THR A 433 -15.14 29.54 -18.74
CA THR A 433 -14.46 28.29 -19.05
C THR A 433 -13.05 28.56 -19.55
N SER A 434 -12.09 27.77 -19.07
CA SER A 434 -10.71 27.72 -19.55
C SER A 434 -10.27 26.29 -19.79
N THR A 435 -9.39 26.11 -20.79
CA THR A 435 -8.74 24.84 -21.10
C THR A 435 -7.33 24.84 -20.47
N VAL A 436 -6.98 23.71 -19.85
CA VAL A 436 -5.67 23.47 -19.24
C VAL A 436 -4.66 23.02 -20.29
N ALA A 437 -3.47 23.63 -20.28
CA ALA A 437 -2.26 23.10 -20.88
C ALA A 437 -1.22 22.90 -19.78
N ILE A 438 -0.41 21.84 -19.89
CA ILE A 438 0.59 21.47 -18.87
C ILE A 438 1.94 21.33 -19.57
N ASN A 439 2.98 21.93 -19.00
CA ASN A 439 4.34 21.78 -19.52
C ASN A 439 5.10 20.64 -18.81
N GLY A 440 6.32 20.32 -19.29
CA GLY A 440 7.15 19.26 -18.71
C GLY A 440 7.58 19.46 -17.24
N ALA A 441 7.31 20.64 -16.65
CA ALA A 441 7.51 20.91 -15.23
C ALA A 441 6.20 20.83 -14.42
N GLN A 442 5.15 20.22 -14.97
CA GLN A 442 3.81 20.10 -14.36
C GLN A 442 3.18 21.45 -13.99
N ARG A 443 3.53 22.51 -14.74
CA ARG A 443 2.93 23.83 -14.57
C ARG A 443 1.75 24.01 -15.50
N ILE A 444 0.65 24.46 -14.94
CA ILE A 444 -0.61 24.72 -15.63
C ILE A 444 -0.56 26.11 -16.26
N SER A 445 -1.00 26.18 -17.51
CA SER A 445 -1.43 27.39 -18.18
C SER A 445 -2.89 27.22 -18.63
N PHE A 446 -3.61 28.33 -18.66
CA PHE A 446 -5.02 28.40 -19.00
C PHE A 446 -5.19 29.19 -20.30
N THR A 447 -6.02 28.64 -21.20
CA THR A 447 -6.51 29.35 -22.38
C THR A 447 -8.02 29.44 -22.29
N GLY A 448 -8.57 30.65 -22.21
CA GLY A 448 -10.02 30.86 -22.12
C GLY A 448 -10.41 32.14 -21.41
N SER A 449 -11.57 32.11 -20.76
CA SER A 449 -12.23 33.27 -20.17
C SER A 449 -12.18 33.32 -18.64
N CYS A 450 -11.74 32.24 -17.97
CA CYS A 450 -11.55 32.28 -16.53
C CYS A 450 -10.29 33.08 -16.18
N ASN A 451 -10.37 33.90 -15.13
CA ASN A 451 -9.27 34.70 -14.59
C ASN A 451 -8.22 33.86 -13.83
N CYS A 452 -7.97 32.63 -14.26
CA CYS A 452 -6.89 31.82 -13.71
C CYS A 452 -5.56 32.35 -14.29
N PRO A 453 -4.66 32.92 -13.48
CA PRO A 453 -3.44 33.52 -14.00
C PRO A 453 -2.50 32.47 -14.60
N ASN A 454 -1.81 32.85 -15.66
CA ASN A 454 -0.70 32.07 -16.23
C ASN A 454 0.60 32.36 -15.45
N ASP A 455 0.55 32.22 -14.13
CA ASP A 455 1.66 32.53 -13.21
C ASP A 455 2.52 31.30 -12.88
N ASN A 456 2.17 30.12 -13.43
CA ASN A 456 2.80 28.83 -13.17
C ASN A 456 2.70 28.35 -11.71
N LEU A 457 1.80 28.91 -10.90
CA LEU A 457 1.60 28.49 -9.51
C LEU A 457 0.56 27.37 -9.36
N ASN A 458 0.01 26.86 -10.47
CA ASN A 458 -1.06 25.85 -10.50
C ASN A 458 -2.30 26.24 -9.68
N ASN A 459 -2.50 27.55 -9.52
CA ASN A 459 -3.59 28.12 -8.75
C ASN A 459 -4.56 28.77 -9.73
N CYS A 460 -5.85 28.51 -9.55
CA CYS A 460 -6.87 29.38 -10.10
C CYS A 460 -7.43 30.26 -8.98
N TYR A 461 -7.15 31.55 -9.12
CA TYR A 461 -7.79 32.64 -8.41
C TYR A 461 -8.86 33.23 -9.34
N PHE A 462 -9.88 33.87 -8.81
CA PHE A 462 -10.82 34.65 -9.61
C PHE A 462 -11.07 35.95 -8.86
#